data_AF-A0A0J7HYD5-F1
#
_entry.id   AF-A0A0J7HYD5-F1
#
_cell.length_a   1.000
_cell.length_b   1.000
_cell.length_c   1.000
_cell.angle_alpha   90.00
_cell.angle_beta   90.00
_cell.angle_gamma   90.00
#
_symmetry.space_group_name_H-M   'P 1'
#
loop_
_entity.id
_entity.type
_entity.pdbx_description
1 polymer ?
#
loop_
_entity_poly.entity_id
_entity_poly.type
_entity_poly.pdbx_seq_one_letter_code
_entity_poly.pdbx_strand_id
1 'polypeptide(L)'
;MVGFESGNAEKPFVMGTHYNGSETSGYGTSDNKIKAIHTRSGHILKFTEDESIILTDKSGNEMIFDTVGSNITVTAPETMTFNCKNMNINVGENMTTSVGMNKS
;
A
#
# COMPACT_ATOMS: atom_id res chain seq x y z
N MET A 1 13.14 11.58 -18.40
CA MET A 1 14.56 11.43 -18.78
C MET A 1 14.65 10.46 -19.94
N VAL A 2 15.39 10.82 -20.99
CA VAL A 2 15.59 9.99 -22.19
C VAL A 2 17.07 9.67 -22.29
N GLY A 3 17.39 8.40 -22.54
CA GLY A 3 18.73 7.93 -22.89
C GLY A 3 18.78 7.57 -24.37
N PHE A 4 19.99 7.32 -24.88
CA PHE A 4 20.22 6.99 -26.29
C PHE A 4 21.13 5.77 -26.39
N GLU A 5 20.72 4.75 -27.15
CA GLU A 5 21.49 3.51 -27.28
C GLU A 5 22.88 3.79 -27.86
N SER A 6 23.95 3.50 -27.10
CA SER A 6 25.33 3.81 -27.50
C SER A 6 25.55 5.27 -27.92
N GLY A 7 24.75 6.22 -27.38
CA GLY A 7 24.81 7.63 -27.78
C GLY A 7 24.22 7.94 -29.16
N ASN A 8 23.56 6.98 -29.82
CA ASN A 8 22.89 7.21 -31.10
C ASN A 8 21.59 8.00 -30.89
N ALA A 9 21.58 9.26 -31.35
CA ALA A 9 20.43 10.16 -31.26
C ALA A 9 19.15 9.62 -31.93
N GLU A 10 19.28 8.73 -32.91
CA GLU A 10 18.15 8.10 -33.61
C GLU A 10 17.54 6.92 -32.84
N LYS A 11 18.16 6.50 -31.73
CA LYS A 11 17.69 5.39 -30.89
C LYS A 11 17.41 5.83 -29.45
N PRO A 12 16.41 6.70 -29.23
CA PRO A 12 16.03 7.12 -27.90
C PRO A 12 15.31 6.01 -27.12
N PHE A 13 15.48 6.01 -25.80
CA PHE A 13 14.68 5.19 -24.88
C PHE A 13 14.38 5.93 -23.57
N VAL A 14 13.27 5.60 -22.92
CA VAL A 14 12.84 6.27 -21.69
C VAL A 14 13.56 5.67 -20.49
N MET A 15 14.30 6.50 -19.75
CA MET A 15 15.01 6.11 -18.52
C MET A 15 14.12 6.21 -17.27
N GLY A 16 13.09 7.05 -17.32
CA GLY A 16 12.18 7.28 -16.20
C GLY A 16 11.58 8.68 -16.20
N THR A 17 10.69 8.92 -15.23
CA THR A 17 10.05 10.21 -14.97
C THR A 17 10.75 10.93 -13.83
N HIS A 18 10.67 12.26 -13.81
CA HIS A 18 11.26 13.09 -12.77
C HIS A 18 10.21 14.10 -12.31
N TYR A 19 10.40 14.60 -11.10
CA TYR A 19 9.63 15.72 -10.58
C TYR A 19 9.88 16.98 -11.42
N ASN A 20 8.81 17.70 -11.79
CA ASN A 20 8.87 18.86 -12.68
C ASN A 20 8.53 20.20 -12.00
N GLY A 21 8.33 20.22 -10.69
CA GLY A 21 8.02 21.44 -9.92
C GLY A 21 6.56 21.89 -9.91
N SER A 22 5.71 21.40 -10.83
CA SER A 22 4.30 21.83 -10.90
C SER A 22 3.38 21.02 -9.99
N GLU A 23 3.65 19.72 -9.87
CA GLU A 23 2.90 18.83 -8.98
C GLU A 23 3.55 18.79 -7.59
N THR A 24 2.99 18.09 -6.62
CA THR A 24 3.70 17.73 -5.38
C THR A 24 3.34 16.30 -5.01
N SER A 25 4.26 15.57 -4.37
CA SER A 25 3.95 14.19 -3.94
C SER A 25 3.00 14.14 -2.75
N GLY A 26 2.98 15.20 -1.92
CA GLY A 26 2.28 15.21 -0.63
C GLY A 26 2.94 14.37 0.47
N TYR A 27 4.07 13.72 0.18
CA TYR A 27 4.77 12.81 1.10
C TYR A 27 6.12 13.33 1.59
N GLY A 28 6.53 14.53 1.16
CA GLY A 28 7.78 15.13 1.59
C GLY A 28 7.75 15.51 3.08
N THR A 29 8.67 14.96 3.87
CA THR A 29 8.94 15.40 5.26
C THR A 29 10.40 15.85 5.38
N SER A 30 10.72 16.66 6.38
CA SER A 30 12.08 17.19 6.60
C SER A 30 13.14 16.12 6.81
N ASP A 31 12.72 14.94 7.26
CA ASP A 31 13.53 13.79 7.67
C ASP A 31 13.27 12.54 6.80
N ASN A 32 12.55 12.68 5.68
CA ASN A 32 12.26 11.59 4.75
C ASN A 32 11.55 10.38 5.40
N LYS A 33 10.59 10.68 6.28
CA LYS A 33 9.83 9.72 7.07
C LYS A 33 8.84 8.86 6.28
N ILE A 34 8.51 9.26 5.06
CA ILE A 34 7.47 8.61 4.28
C ILE A 34 8.03 8.22 2.92
N LYS A 35 7.84 6.95 2.56
CA LYS A 35 8.16 6.41 1.24
C LYS A 35 6.87 5.82 0.67
N ALA A 36 6.41 6.30 -0.47
CA ALA A 36 5.10 5.92 -1.00
C ALA A 36 5.08 5.74 -2.51
N ILE A 37 4.24 4.80 -2.97
CA ILE A 37 3.77 4.66 -4.34
C ILE A 37 2.30 5.07 -4.32
N HIS A 38 1.95 6.11 -5.09
CA HIS A 38 0.59 6.66 -5.15
C HIS A 38 0.16 6.83 -6.60
N THR A 39 -0.98 6.24 -6.97
CA THR A 39 -1.59 6.41 -8.29
C THR A 39 -2.47 7.66 -8.32
N ARG A 40 -2.66 8.26 -9.51
CA ARG A 40 -3.59 9.39 -9.70
C ARG A 40 -5.04 9.05 -9.31
N SER A 41 -5.41 7.78 -9.33
CA SER A 41 -6.74 7.29 -8.93
C SER A 41 -6.91 7.12 -7.41
N GLY A 42 -5.87 7.39 -6.61
CA GLY A 42 -5.95 7.38 -5.15
C GLY A 42 -5.60 6.04 -4.49
N HIS A 43 -4.87 5.13 -5.17
CA HIS A 43 -4.34 3.92 -4.53
C HIS A 43 -2.94 4.19 -3.99
N ILE A 44 -2.66 3.72 -2.76
CA ILE A 44 -1.45 4.06 -2.04
C ILE A 44 -0.83 2.80 -1.44
N LEU A 45 0.46 2.61 -1.67
CA LEU A 45 1.35 1.78 -0.83
C LEU A 45 2.34 2.71 -0.12
N LYS A 46 2.37 2.71 1.21
CA LYS A 46 3.12 3.67 2.03
C LYS A 46 3.89 2.98 3.15
N PHE A 47 5.16 3.34 3.30
CA PHE A 47 6.03 2.99 4.41
C PHE A 47 6.29 4.24 5.26
N THR A 48 6.26 4.09 6.59
CA THR A 48 6.54 5.17 7.53
C THR A 48 7.65 4.78 8.49
N GLU A 49 8.43 5.76 8.97
CA GLU A 49 9.44 5.54 10.02
C GLU A 49 8.80 5.41 11.42
N ASP A 50 7.49 5.65 11.54
CA ASP A 50 6.69 5.21 12.71
C ASP A 50 6.42 3.68 12.65
N GLU A 51 7.24 2.97 11.86
CA GLU A 51 7.28 1.53 11.63
C GLU A 51 5.96 0.91 11.14
N SER A 52 5.26 1.57 10.21
CA SER A 52 4.04 1.02 9.61
C SER A 52 4.14 0.82 8.09
N ILE A 53 3.47 -0.21 7.59
CA ILE A 53 3.24 -0.44 6.15
C ILE A 53 1.74 -0.37 5.89
N ILE A 54 1.33 0.48 4.95
CA ILE A 54 -0.08 0.75 4.66
C ILE A 54 -0.33 0.53 3.17
N LEU A 55 -1.33 -0.29 2.84
CA LEU A 55 -1.90 -0.44 1.51
C LEU A 55 -3.37 0.00 1.57
N THR A 56 -3.73 1.02 0.79
CA THR A 56 -5.09 1.60 0.82
C THR A 56 -5.56 2.06 -0.55
N ASP A 57 -6.87 2.12 -0.75
CA ASP A 57 -7.50 2.75 -1.90
C ASP A 57 -8.40 3.93 -1.51
N LYS A 58 -8.83 4.69 -2.53
CA LYS A 58 -9.77 5.81 -2.35
C LYS A 58 -11.14 5.42 -1.80
N SER A 59 -11.48 4.13 -1.79
CA SER A 59 -12.78 3.61 -1.37
C SER A 59 -12.79 3.20 0.11
N GLY A 60 -11.63 3.20 0.78
CA GLY A 60 -11.48 2.85 2.18
C GLY A 60 -11.17 1.38 2.44
N ASN A 61 -10.73 0.63 1.43
CA ASN A 61 -10.14 -0.68 1.66
C ASN A 61 -8.70 -0.49 2.19
N GLU A 62 -8.35 -1.16 3.28
CA GLU A 62 -7.07 -0.96 3.94
C GLU A 62 -6.45 -2.26 4.45
N MET A 63 -5.12 -2.34 4.33
CA MET A 63 -4.29 -3.33 5.01
C MET A 63 -3.14 -2.57 5.69
N ILE A 64 -3.08 -2.68 7.01
CA ILE A 64 -2.12 -1.95 7.86
C ILE A 64 -1.31 -2.97 8.65
N PHE A 65 0.01 -2.89 8.50
CA PHE A 65 0.98 -3.60 9.31
C PHE A 65 1.58 -2.58 10.29
N ASP A 66 1.26 -2.73 11.56
CA ASP A 66 1.79 -1.92 12.67
C ASP A 66 2.92 -2.71 13.34
N THR A 67 4.17 -2.30 13.11
CA THR A 67 5.33 -3.02 13.65
C THR A 67 5.48 -2.78 15.15
N VAL A 68 5.18 -1.56 15.63
CA VAL A 68 5.33 -1.19 17.04
C VAL A 68 4.41 -2.04 17.92
N GLY A 69 3.14 -2.17 17.53
CA GLY A 69 2.19 -3.05 18.18
C GLY A 69 2.28 -4.52 17.76
N SER A 70 3.06 -4.81 16.71
CA SER A 70 3.11 -6.13 16.04
C SER A 70 1.73 -6.63 15.58
N ASN A 71 0.89 -5.71 15.09
CA ASN A 71 -0.49 -5.98 14.68
C ASN A 71 -0.64 -5.91 13.16
N ILE A 72 -1.61 -6.67 12.64
CA ILE A 72 -2.08 -6.53 11.26
C ILE A 72 -3.59 -6.31 11.31
N THR A 73 -4.05 -5.26 10.62
CA THR A 73 -5.47 -4.95 10.46
C THR A 73 -5.81 -4.93 8.98
N VAL A 74 -6.85 -5.65 8.60
CA VAL A 74 -7.43 -5.63 7.25
C VAL A 74 -8.88 -5.15 7.36
N THR A 75 -9.23 -4.14 6.59
CA THR A 75 -10.54 -3.48 6.64
C THR A 75 -11.08 -3.31 5.22
N ALA A 76 -12.38 -3.56 5.06
CA ALA A 76 -13.11 -3.38 3.82
C ALA A 76 -14.51 -2.84 4.18
N PRO A 77 -15.02 -1.81 3.49
CA PRO A 77 -16.33 -1.23 3.81
C PRO A 77 -17.53 -2.16 3.55
N GLU A 78 -17.38 -3.14 2.65
CA GLU A 78 -18.50 -3.96 2.21
C GLU A 78 -18.27 -5.46 2.45
N THR A 79 -17.53 -6.15 1.57
CA THR A 79 -17.35 -7.60 1.62
C THR A 79 -15.87 -7.98 1.52
N MET A 80 -15.41 -8.87 2.40
CA MET A 80 -14.15 -9.60 2.24
C MET A 80 -14.43 -11.08 1.98
N THR A 81 -13.75 -11.66 0.99
CA THR A 81 -13.90 -13.07 0.63
C THR A 81 -12.54 -13.77 0.62
N PHE A 82 -12.43 -14.88 1.35
CA PHE A 82 -11.24 -15.72 1.39
C PHE A 82 -11.56 -17.07 0.73
N ASN A 83 -10.98 -17.34 -0.44
CA ASN A 83 -11.23 -18.56 -1.20
C ASN A 83 -10.01 -19.50 -1.13
N CYS A 84 -10.20 -20.74 -0.70
CA CYS A 84 -9.13 -21.72 -0.60
C CYS A 84 -9.66 -23.16 -0.53
N LYS A 85 -8.81 -24.14 -0.88
CA LYS A 85 -9.12 -25.58 -0.68
C LYS A 85 -9.04 -26.00 0.79
N ASN A 86 -8.03 -25.51 1.51
CA ASN A 86 -7.84 -25.74 2.94
C ASN A 86 -7.49 -24.39 3.59
N MET A 87 -8.10 -24.08 4.74
CA MET A 87 -7.80 -22.91 5.56
C MET A 87 -7.36 -23.37 6.95
N ASN A 88 -6.21 -22.89 7.42
CA ASN A 88 -5.74 -23.12 8.79
C ASN A 88 -5.64 -21.77 9.51
N ILE A 89 -6.33 -21.65 10.64
CA ILE A 89 -6.25 -20.49 11.52
C ILE A 89 -5.77 -20.99 12.89
N ASN A 90 -4.55 -20.64 13.27
CA ASN A 90 -3.96 -21.03 14.54
C ASN A 90 -3.86 -19.79 15.44
N VAL A 91 -4.52 -19.83 16.60
CA VAL A 91 -4.57 -18.73 17.56
C VAL A 91 -4.09 -19.25 18.92
N GLY A 92 -3.05 -18.65 19.47
CA GLY A 92 -2.45 -19.10 20.74
C GLY A 92 -3.22 -18.68 21.98
N GLU A 93 -3.96 -17.58 21.91
CA GLU A 93 -4.75 -17.04 23.02
C GLU A 93 -6.24 -17.01 22.68
N ASN A 94 -6.75 -15.86 22.22
CA ASN A 94 -8.19 -15.63 22.07
C ASN A 94 -8.58 -15.39 20.62
N MET A 95 -9.65 -16.05 20.17
CA MET A 95 -10.33 -15.75 18.91
C MET A 95 -11.70 -15.14 19.20
N THR A 96 -11.94 -13.90 18.74
CA THR A 96 -13.23 -13.22 18.90
C THR A 96 -13.91 -13.05 17.55
N THR A 97 -15.15 -13.53 17.44
CA THR A 97 -15.97 -13.37 16.24
C THR A 97 -17.31 -12.74 16.60
N SER A 98 -17.58 -11.58 16.02
CA SER A 98 -18.86 -10.87 16.14
C SER A 98 -19.57 -10.86 14.79
N VAL A 99 -20.84 -11.26 14.79
CA VAL A 99 -21.68 -11.28 13.59
C VAL A 99 -23.03 -10.67 13.98
N GLY A 100 -23.46 -9.65 13.25
CA GLY A 100 -24.67 -8.90 13.57
C GLY A 100 -25.96 -9.67 13.26
N MET A 101 -26.10 -10.20 12.05
CA MET A 101 -27.37 -10.78 11.58
C MET A 101 -27.38 -12.32 11.48
N ASN A 102 -26.33 -12.94 10.99
CA ASN A 102 -26.32 -14.38 10.67
C ASN A 102 -25.30 -15.14 11.53
N LYS A 103 -25.53 -15.17 12.85
CA LYS A 103 -24.76 -16.04 13.76
C LYS A 103 -25.53 -17.35 13.94
N SER A 104 -25.21 -18.34 13.12
CA SER A 104 -25.66 -19.73 13.25
C SER A 104 -24.52 -20.62 13.70
#